data_AF-A0A9E0BW04-F1
#
_entry.id   AF-A0A9E0BW04-F1
#
_cell.length_a   1.000
_cell.length_b   1.000
_cell.length_c   1.000
_cell.angle_alpha   90.00
_cell.angle_beta   90.00
_cell.angle_gamma   90.00
#
_symmetry.space_group_name_H-M   'P 1'
#
loop_
_entity.id
_entity.type
_entity.pdbx_description
1 polymer ?
#
loop_
_entity_poly.entity_id
_entity_poly.type
_entity_poly.pdbx_seq_one_letter_code
_entity_poly.pdbx_strand_id
1 'polypeptide(L)'
;SRDYIAKAYPRSKNDLLAACVERGVHGLCPGGLLGAITSRTAFFLTSYRQWRQGVVLGEAKPVVMADLGYGVMDAAMVEAAAYVLRKH
;
A
#
# COMPACT_ATOMS: atom_id res chain seq x y z
N SER A 1 18.32 -6.11 -4.00
CA SER A 1 16.97 -5.48 -3.89
C SER A 1 16.65 -5.07 -2.45
N ARG A 2 16.88 -5.92 -1.44
CA ARG A 2 16.60 -5.62 -0.01
C ARG A 2 17.27 -4.33 0.50
N ASP A 3 18.55 -4.10 0.21
CA ASP A 3 19.26 -2.91 0.70
C ASP A 3 18.73 -1.59 0.11
N TYR A 4 18.31 -1.62 -1.16
CA TYR A 4 17.67 -0.47 -1.80
C TYR A 4 16.33 -0.13 -1.12
N ILE A 5 15.49 -1.15 -0.89
CA ILE A 5 14.18 -0.98 -0.25
C ILE A 5 14.36 -0.46 1.18
N ALA A 6 15.33 -1.00 1.93
CA ALA A 6 15.62 -0.56 3.29
C ALA A 6 16.05 0.92 3.38
N LYS A 7 16.80 1.40 2.40
CA LYS A 7 17.29 2.79 2.35
C LYS A 7 16.26 3.76 1.80
N ALA A 8 15.53 3.39 0.75
CA ALA A 8 14.57 4.27 0.07
C ALA A 8 13.20 4.31 0.76
N TYR A 9 12.81 3.24 1.46
CA TYR A 9 11.47 3.07 2.04
C TYR A 9 11.55 2.59 3.49
N PRO A 10 12.10 3.40 4.43
CA PRO A 10 12.32 2.97 5.81
C PRO A 10 11.03 2.58 6.55
N ARG A 11 9.88 3.14 6.15
CA ARG A 11 8.54 2.83 6.70
C ARG A 11 7.92 1.55 6.12
N SER A 12 8.47 1.06 5.00
CA SER A 12 7.97 -0.12 4.27
C SER A 12 9.04 -1.19 4.06
N LYS A 13 10.21 -1.04 4.70
CA LYS A 13 11.41 -1.84 4.41
C LYS A 13 11.25 -3.36 4.57
N ASN A 14 10.32 -3.77 5.43
CA ASN A 14 10.07 -5.17 5.75
C ASN A 14 8.95 -5.76 4.89
N ASP A 15 8.30 -4.97 4.05
CA ASP A 15 7.14 -5.40 3.28
C ASP A 15 7.14 -4.83 1.85
N LEU A 16 7.27 -5.73 0.89
CA LEU A 16 7.37 -5.37 -0.53
C LEU A 16 6.09 -4.69 -1.04
N LEU A 17 4.92 -5.09 -0.55
CA LEU A 17 3.63 -4.51 -0.94
C LEU A 17 3.53 -3.06 -0.48
N ALA A 18 3.91 -2.78 0.77
CA ALA A 18 3.92 -1.43 1.33
C ALA A 18 4.90 -0.53 0.57
N ALA A 19 6.06 -1.07 0.20
CA ALA A 19 7.07 -0.35 -0.57
C ALA A 19 6.62 -0.05 -2.00
N CYS A 20 5.92 -0.98 -2.66
CA CYS A 20 5.32 -0.77 -3.97
C CYS A 20 4.30 0.37 -3.95
N VAL A 21 3.41 0.39 -2.95
CA VAL A 21 2.39 1.44 -2.82
C VAL A 21 3.03 2.78 -2.47
N GLU A 22 3.98 2.82 -1.54
CA GLU A 22 4.72 4.04 -1.17
C GLU A 22 5.44 4.63 -2.39
N ARG A 23 6.14 3.81 -3.18
CA ARG A 23 6.79 4.27 -4.41
C ARG A 23 5.78 4.80 -5.43
N GLY A 24 4.65 4.13 -5.59
CA GLY A 24 3.56 4.56 -6.46
C GLY A 24 3.07 5.96 -6.10
N VAL A 25 2.78 6.20 -4.80
CA VAL A 25 2.34 7.51 -4.30
C VAL A 25 3.43 8.58 -4.51
N HIS A 26 4.70 8.26 -4.26
CA HIS A 26 5.81 9.19 -4.48
C HIS A 26 5.92 9.65 -5.93
N GLY A 27 5.67 8.76 -6.89
CA GLY A 27 5.73 9.04 -8.33
C GLY A 27 4.59 9.89 -8.89
N LEU A 28 3.49 10.09 -8.15
CA LEU A 28 2.33 10.86 -8.63
C LEU A 28 2.55 12.37 -8.51
N CYS A 29 1.90 13.15 -9.39
CA CYS A 29 1.70 14.59 -9.18
C CYS A 29 0.63 14.83 -8.09
N PRO A 30 0.60 16.03 -7.45
CA PRO A 30 -0.47 16.39 -6.52
C PRO A 30 -1.86 16.18 -7.14
N GLY A 31 -2.77 15.54 -6.40
CA GLY A 31 -4.09 15.16 -6.87
C GLY A 31 -4.15 13.90 -7.76
N GLY A 32 -3.01 13.32 -8.14
CA GLY A 32 -2.94 12.07 -8.90
C GLY A 32 -3.51 10.86 -8.15
N LEU A 33 -3.94 9.84 -8.89
CA LEU A 33 -4.60 8.64 -8.34
C LEU A 33 -3.72 7.39 -8.49
N LEU A 34 -3.63 6.59 -7.43
CA LEU A 34 -3.03 5.27 -7.41
C LEU A 34 -4.10 4.22 -7.12
N GLY A 35 -4.34 3.30 -8.05
CA GLY A 35 -5.13 2.09 -7.81
C GLY A 35 -4.24 0.93 -7.41
N ALA A 36 -4.67 0.14 -6.42
CA ALA A 36 -3.92 -1.04 -5.98
C ALA A 36 -4.86 -2.17 -5.56
N ILE A 37 -4.46 -3.41 -5.90
CA ILE A 37 -5.02 -4.64 -5.35
C ILE A 37 -3.90 -5.29 -4.54
N THR A 38 -4.11 -5.44 -3.25
CA THR A 38 -3.09 -5.94 -2.33
C THR A 38 -3.68 -6.94 -1.34
N SER A 39 -2.84 -7.64 -0.59
CA SER A 39 -3.34 -8.36 0.59
C SER A 39 -4.03 -7.36 1.53
N ARG A 40 -5.24 -7.70 2.00
CA ARG A 40 -6.00 -6.85 2.94
C ARG A 40 -5.27 -6.66 4.25
N THR A 41 -4.38 -7.60 4.60
CA THR A 41 -3.56 -7.64 5.82
C THR A 41 -2.83 -6.33 6.12
N ALA A 42 -2.40 -5.60 5.08
CA ALA A 42 -1.77 -4.29 5.20
C ALA A 42 -2.66 -3.24 5.90
N PHE A 43 -3.98 -3.45 5.91
CA PHE A 43 -4.95 -2.59 6.58
C PHE A 43 -5.27 -2.98 8.02
N PHE A 44 -4.95 -4.21 8.43
CA PHE A 44 -5.33 -4.75 9.75
C PHE A 44 -4.15 -4.97 10.68
N LEU A 45 -3.00 -5.44 10.17
CA LEU A 45 -1.86 -5.75 11.03
C LEU A 45 -1.21 -4.49 11.60
N THR A 46 -0.80 -4.59 12.88
CA THR A 46 -0.12 -3.52 13.62
C THR A 46 1.23 -3.17 13.01
N SER A 47 1.92 -4.13 12.40
CA SER A 47 3.21 -3.92 11.72
C SER A 47 3.14 -2.89 10.58
N TYR A 48 1.97 -2.70 9.97
CA TYR A 48 1.75 -1.71 8.91
C TYR A 48 1.21 -0.37 9.42
N ARG A 49 1.06 -0.18 10.74
CA ARG A 49 0.46 1.04 11.30
C ARG A 49 1.22 2.30 10.86
N GLN A 50 2.55 2.28 10.95
CA GLN A 50 3.38 3.43 10.55
C GLN A 50 3.26 3.73 9.05
N TRP A 51 3.21 2.70 8.22
CA TRP A 51 2.97 2.85 6.78
C TRP A 51 1.60 3.45 6.50
N ARG A 52 0.53 2.98 7.16
CA ARG A 52 -0.82 3.56 6.99
C ARG A 52 -0.87 5.04 7.38
N GLN A 53 -0.30 5.37 8.53
CA GLN A 53 -0.28 6.75 9.02
C GLN A 53 0.57 7.67 8.15
N GLY A 54 1.74 7.19 7.70
CA GLY A 54 2.67 8.00 6.92
C GLY A 54 2.30 8.13 5.44
N VAL A 55 1.94 7.01 4.80
CA VAL A 55 1.72 6.95 3.34
C VAL A 55 0.24 7.07 3.00
N VAL A 56 -0.58 6.14 3.50
CA VAL A 56 -2.00 6.03 3.11
C VAL A 56 -2.85 7.20 3.58
N LEU A 57 -2.53 7.77 4.76
CA LEU A 57 -3.26 8.86 5.39
C LEU A 57 -2.45 10.17 5.49
N GLY A 58 -1.13 10.10 5.33
CA GLY A 58 -0.23 11.25 5.50
C GLY A 58 0.19 11.91 4.18
N GLU A 59 0.51 11.10 3.17
CA GLU A 59 0.96 11.59 1.84
C GLU A 59 -0.13 11.44 0.77
N ALA A 60 -1.12 10.62 1.05
CA ALA A 60 -2.29 10.42 0.23
C ALA A 60 -3.54 10.28 1.11
N LYS A 61 -4.68 10.14 0.46
CA LYS A 61 -5.94 9.78 1.11
C LYS A 61 -6.71 8.71 0.33
N PRO A 62 -7.39 7.76 1.00
CA PRO A 62 -8.29 6.83 0.33
C PRO A 62 -9.46 7.57 -0.34
N VAL A 63 -9.78 7.18 -1.56
CA VAL A 63 -10.94 7.67 -2.32
C VAL A 63 -12.04 6.62 -2.38
N VAL A 64 -11.64 5.36 -2.58
CA VAL A 64 -12.52 4.20 -2.54
C VAL A 64 -11.75 3.01 -1.99
N MET A 65 -12.45 2.12 -1.30
CA MET A 65 -11.91 0.87 -0.79
C MET A 65 -12.99 -0.21 -0.89
N ALA A 66 -12.59 -1.38 -1.37
CA ALA A 66 -13.39 -2.59 -1.44
C ALA A 66 -12.60 -3.73 -0.81
N ASP A 67 -13.25 -4.44 0.10
CA ASP A 67 -12.75 -5.69 0.67
C ASP A 67 -13.28 -6.84 -0.17
N LEU A 68 -12.37 -7.56 -0.83
CA LEU A 68 -12.75 -8.58 -1.83
C LEU A 68 -12.68 -10.00 -1.26
N GLY A 69 -12.08 -10.20 -0.08
CA GLY A 69 -11.93 -11.52 0.51
C GLY A 69 -10.99 -12.43 -0.30
N TYR A 70 -11.25 -13.74 -0.23
CA TYR A 70 -10.38 -14.78 -0.78
C TYR A 70 -10.61 -15.03 -2.28
N GLY A 71 -9.59 -15.55 -2.98
CA GLY A 71 -9.72 -16.04 -4.36
C GLY A 71 -9.52 -14.98 -5.46
N VAL A 72 -9.01 -13.79 -5.12
CA VAL A 72 -8.73 -12.72 -6.09
C VAL A 72 -7.32 -12.80 -6.67
N MET A 73 -6.34 -13.20 -5.86
CA MET A 73 -4.95 -13.33 -6.29
C MET A 73 -4.67 -14.81 -6.59
N ASP A 74 -4.76 -15.20 -7.87
CA ASP A 74 -4.80 -16.59 -8.38
C ASP A 74 -3.62 -17.52 -7.99
N ALA A 75 -2.61 -17.02 -7.26
CA ALA A 75 -1.49 -17.80 -6.75
C ALA A 75 -1.12 -17.50 -5.28
N ALA A 76 -1.92 -16.72 -4.55
CA ALA A 76 -1.65 -16.33 -3.18
C ALA A 76 -2.78 -16.78 -2.24
N MET A 77 -2.43 -17.50 -1.18
CA MET A 77 -3.35 -17.87 -0.08
C MET A 77 -3.64 -16.65 0.80
N VAL A 78 -4.14 -15.55 0.22
CA VAL A 78 -4.41 -14.28 0.89
C VAL A 78 -5.78 -13.74 0.53
N GLU A 79 -6.39 -13.06 1.50
CA GLU A 79 -7.54 -12.21 1.22
C GLU A 79 -7.08 -10.86 0.65
N ALA A 80 -7.81 -10.34 -0.33
CA ALA A 80 -7.46 -9.14 -1.07
C ALA A 80 -8.31 -7.93 -0.68
N ALA A 81 -7.70 -6.75 -0.74
CA ALA A 81 -8.39 -5.47 -0.75
C ALA A 81 -8.02 -4.72 -2.04
N ALA A 82 -9.00 -4.05 -2.63
CA ALA A 82 -8.82 -3.13 -3.75
C ALA A 82 -9.12 -1.71 -3.29
N TYR A 83 -8.26 -0.76 -3.63
CA TYR A 83 -8.44 0.62 -3.18
C TYR A 83 -7.79 1.63 -4.14
N VAL A 84 -8.26 2.87 -4.05
CA VAL A 84 -7.67 4.01 -4.75
C VAL A 84 -7.21 5.04 -3.73
N LEU A 85 -5.97 5.49 -3.86
CA LEU A 85 -5.40 6.60 -3.09
C LEU A 85 -5.25 7.83 -3.99
N ARG A 86 -5.54 9.01 -3.45
CA ARG A 86 -5.24 10.29 -4.08
C ARG A 86 -4.08 10.96 -3.38
N LYS A 87 -3.01 11.29 -4.10
CA LYS A 87 -1.90 12.07 -3.54
C LYS A 87 -2.38 13.46 -3.12
N HIS A 88 -1.89 13.92 -1.97
CA HIS A 88 -2.09 15.29 -1.55
C HIS A 88 -1.49 16.30 -2.53
#